data_AF-A0A9N9DH21-F1
#
_entry.id   AF-A0A9N9DH21-F1
#
_cell.length_a   1.000
_cell.length_b   1.000
_cell.length_c   1.000
_cell.angle_alpha   90.00
_cell.angle_beta   90.00
_cell.angle_gamma   90.00
#
_symmetry.space_group_name_H-M   'P 1'
#
loop_
_entity.id
_entity.type
_entity.pdbx_description
1 polymer ?
#
loop_
_entity_poly.entity_id
_entity_poly.type
_entity_poly.pdbx_seq_one_letter_code
_entity_poly.pdbx_strand_id
1 'polypeptide(L)'
;MSSDTISELDEFVIEIIQDFNWYRLTEEQEELLDELIPNEEAKRRFKKHGLCRWYPFDVEYRRQCDEAEEYNKSLLKPRSPAAHPQAIYTSRRLVVDDLPEPQNSKEFNDQYYNGSVSLEFDFTKLKFEAEFFNTISSFCMVCAGVFGVMMHYKGFELRYPIAFASIIIVGIGSILFHGTLLFSLQLFDEIPMMFCVLTLLYSVVENKPQKRFGNWFPILLICWGIGIIYVMIHSGKEYDNELMKSIEFYVFQGTFVAMSIFVYAHTIMIVLNPDGEPSITRLWLLGSAVFSLGYIGWHIDLRFCSVVHQLPFALPNPQLHAWWHLMASYGSYLLCVLVAYDRAKVLGKKPTLKWMFNALPFVQLSSFESRDEKSSLKNKKELPYDEQFDEKSPLIRKF
;
A
#
# COMPACT_ATOMS: atom_id res chain seq x y z
N MET A 1 -58.16 -45.87 18.06
CA MET A 1 -56.83 -46.03 17.44
C MET A 1 -56.56 -44.82 16.58
N SER A 2 -55.78 -43.87 17.10
CA SER A 2 -55.00 -42.92 16.29
C SER A 2 -53.78 -42.59 17.15
N SER A 3 -52.71 -43.37 16.97
CA SER A 3 -51.43 -43.11 17.61
C SER A 3 -50.77 -41.93 16.89
N ASP A 4 -51.14 -40.71 17.29
CA ASP A 4 -50.42 -39.48 16.95
C ASP A 4 -49.12 -39.38 17.77
N THR A 5 -48.32 -40.44 17.73
CA THR A 5 -46.97 -40.46 18.30
C THR A 5 -45.99 -40.23 17.18
N ILE A 6 -45.69 -38.95 16.95
CA ILE A 6 -44.45 -38.50 16.29
C ILE A 6 -43.33 -38.69 17.33
N SER A 7 -43.05 -39.94 17.64
CA SER A 7 -41.93 -40.47 18.44
C SER A 7 -41.74 -41.87 17.84
N GLU A 8 -40.67 -42.24 17.17
CA GLU A 8 -39.26 -41.98 17.36
C GLU A 8 -38.63 -42.18 15.97
N LEU A 9 -37.69 -41.32 15.55
CA LEU A 9 -36.74 -41.73 14.53
C LEU A 9 -35.83 -42.71 15.25
N ASP A 10 -35.67 -43.90 14.70
CA ASP A 10 -34.78 -44.92 15.27
C ASP A 10 -33.38 -44.31 15.44
N GLU A 11 -32.71 -44.64 16.55
CA GLU A 11 -31.40 -44.11 16.92
C GLU A 11 -30.37 -44.39 15.80
N PHE A 12 -30.53 -45.52 15.12
CA PHE A 12 -29.78 -45.89 13.92
C PHE A 12 -29.97 -44.91 12.75
N VAL A 13 -31.20 -44.43 12.51
CA VAL A 13 -31.48 -43.46 11.45
C VAL A 13 -30.86 -42.11 11.78
N ILE A 14 -30.90 -41.71 13.06
CA ILE A 14 -30.29 -40.47 13.54
C ILE A 14 -28.77 -40.50 13.34
N GLU A 15 -28.10 -41.62 13.68
CA GLU A 15 -26.65 -41.76 13.53
C GLU A 15 -26.19 -41.63 12.07
N ILE A 16 -27.02 -42.05 11.12
CA ILE A 16 -26.74 -41.94 9.67
C ILE A 16 -26.91 -40.50 9.18
N ILE A 17 -27.94 -39.78 9.64
CA ILE A 17 -28.31 -38.46 9.09
C ILE A 17 -27.77 -37.28 9.91
N GLN A 18 -27.12 -37.51 11.06
CA GLN A 18 -26.60 -36.45 11.93
C GLN A 18 -25.54 -35.57 11.26
N ASP A 19 -24.74 -36.14 10.36
CA ASP A 19 -23.68 -35.43 9.65
C ASP A 19 -24.17 -34.79 8.34
N PHE A 20 -25.46 -34.92 8.01
CA PHE A 20 -26.01 -34.39 6.78
C PHE A 20 -26.16 -32.89 6.90
N ASN A 21 -25.65 -32.18 5.88
CA ASN A 21 -25.88 -30.76 5.75
C ASN A 21 -27.31 -30.53 5.22
N TRP A 22 -28.28 -30.46 6.13
CA TRP A 22 -29.72 -30.45 5.84
C TRP A 22 -30.19 -29.32 4.91
N TYR A 23 -29.46 -28.19 4.82
CA TYR A 23 -29.78 -27.09 3.90
C TYR A 23 -29.10 -27.24 2.53
N ARG A 24 -28.27 -28.27 2.33
CA ARG A 24 -27.53 -28.53 1.09
C ARG A 24 -27.24 -30.03 0.91
N LEU A 25 -28.29 -30.83 0.79
CA LEU A 25 -28.20 -32.27 0.53
C LEU A 25 -27.80 -32.55 -0.92
N THR A 26 -27.00 -33.59 -1.14
CA THR A 26 -26.76 -34.15 -2.48
C THR A 26 -27.96 -34.99 -2.94
N GLU A 27 -28.09 -35.26 -4.25
CA GLU A 27 -29.17 -36.11 -4.77
C GLU A 27 -29.18 -37.51 -4.11
N GLU A 28 -27.98 -38.09 -3.89
CA GLU A 28 -27.83 -39.38 -3.19
C GLU A 28 -28.26 -39.30 -1.70
N GLN A 29 -28.00 -38.18 -1.03
CA GLN A 29 -28.43 -37.96 0.36
C GLN A 29 -29.93 -37.71 0.47
N GLU A 30 -30.54 -37.08 -0.53
CA GLU A 30 -31.99 -36.92 -0.57
C GLU A 30 -32.71 -38.25 -0.80
N GLU A 31 -32.19 -39.09 -1.69
CA GLU A 31 -32.75 -40.43 -1.95
C GLU A 31 -32.63 -41.34 -0.72
N LEU A 32 -31.49 -41.30 -0.02
CA LEU A 32 -31.32 -42.03 1.23
C LEU A 32 -32.23 -41.49 2.36
N LEU A 33 -32.44 -40.18 2.42
CA LEU A 33 -33.38 -39.59 3.38
C LEU A 33 -34.84 -40.00 3.07
N ASP A 34 -35.18 -40.16 1.79
CA ASP A 34 -36.49 -40.62 1.35
C ASP A 34 -36.76 -42.08 1.72
N GLU A 35 -35.72 -42.91 1.75
CA GLU A 35 -35.77 -44.31 2.20
C GLU A 35 -35.84 -44.44 3.73
N LEU A 36 -35.04 -43.65 4.46
CA LEU A 36 -34.91 -43.75 5.92
C LEU A 36 -36.04 -43.06 6.68
N ILE A 37 -36.65 -42.01 6.11
CA ILE A 37 -37.74 -41.24 6.74
C ILE A 37 -39.01 -41.32 5.89
N PRO A 38 -39.85 -42.36 6.08
CA PRO A 38 -41.06 -42.56 5.29
C PRO A 38 -42.18 -41.55 5.60
N ASN A 39 -42.05 -40.76 6.67
CA ASN A 39 -43.02 -39.72 7.03
C ASN A 39 -42.67 -38.39 6.37
N GLU A 40 -43.53 -37.92 5.47
CA GLU A 40 -43.34 -36.68 4.71
C GLU A 40 -43.26 -35.41 5.58
N GLU A 41 -43.98 -35.36 6.70
CA GLU A 41 -43.91 -34.22 7.63
C GLU A 41 -42.60 -34.23 8.42
N ALA A 42 -42.09 -35.41 8.80
CA ALA A 42 -40.78 -35.58 9.43
C ALA A 42 -39.64 -35.13 8.52
N LYS A 43 -39.70 -35.56 7.25
CA LYS A 43 -38.75 -35.21 6.19
C LYS A 43 -38.74 -33.72 5.90
N ARG A 44 -39.91 -33.08 5.77
CA ARG A 44 -40.01 -31.62 5.63
C ARG A 44 -39.41 -30.88 6.81
N ARG A 45 -39.58 -31.37 8.04
CA ARG A 45 -38.99 -30.76 9.23
C ARG A 45 -37.47 -30.89 9.24
N PHE A 46 -36.92 -32.05 8.88
CA PHE A 46 -35.48 -32.25 8.75
C PHE A 46 -34.88 -31.30 7.70
N LYS A 47 -35.46 -31.21 6.50
CA LYS A 47 -35.01 -30.29 5.43
C LYS A 47 -35.16 -28.81 5.78
N LYS A 48 -35.90 -28.45 6.84
CA LYS A 48 -36.14 -27.07 7.26
C LYS A 48 -35.38 -26.66 8.52
N HIS A 49 -35.07 -27.62 9.39
CA HIS A 49 -34.56 -27.35 10.74
C HIS A 49 -33.44 -28.31 11.21
N GLY A 50 -33.03 -29.27 10.37
CA GLY A 50 -32.15 -30.37 10.80
C GLY A 50 -32.76 -31.20 11.93
N LEU A 51 -31.90 -31.89 12.70
CA LEU A 51 -32.32 -32.71 13.85
C LEU A 51 -32.67 -31.90 15.11
N CYS A 52 -32.36 -30.59 15.16
CA CYS A 52 -32.44 -29.75 16.37
C CYS A 52 -33.87 -29.49 16.91
N ARG A 53 -34.92 -30.16 16.41
CA ARG A 53 -36.30 -29.99 16.93
C ARG A 53 -37.08 -31.28 17.17
N TRP A 54 -36.41 -32.43 17.28
CA TRP A 54 -37.10 -33.72 17.31
C TRP A 54 -37.33 -34.35 18.69
N TYR A 55 -36.67 -33.91 19.78
CA TYR A 55 -36.91 -34.47 21.13
C TYR A 55 -37.19 -33.42 22.20
N PRO A 56 -38.28 -33.56 22.98
CA PRO A 56 -38.37 -32.96 24.30
C PRO A 56 -37.81 -33.98 25.30
N PHE A 57 -36.57 -33.84 25.80
CA PHE A 57 -36.18 -34.15 27.20
C PHE A 57 -34.68 -34.19 27.50
N ASP A 58 -33.77 -33.95 26.54
CA ASP A 58 -32.36 -33.75 26.90
C ASP A 58 -32.01 -32.26 26.97
N VAL A 59 -31.75 -31.77 28.18
CA VAL A 59 -31.38 -30.37 28.46
C VAL A 59 -30.00 -30.06 27.89
N GLU A 60 -29.10 -31.05 27.83
CA GLU A 60 -27.74 -30.86 27.34
C GLU A 60 -27.69 -30.76 25.81
N TYR A 61 -28.48 -31.58 25.10
CA TYR A 61 -28.58 -31.47 23.63
C TYR A 61 -29.29 -30.19 23.19
N ARG A 62 -30.29 -29.73 23.96
CA ARG A 62 -30.94 -28.43 23.72
C ARG A 62 -29.97 -27.27 23.98
N ARG A 63 -29.11 -27.37 25.00
CA ARG A 63 -28.03 -26.42 25.27
C ARG A 63 -27.05 -26.37 24.10
N GLN A 64 -26.67 -27.52 23.53
CA GLN A 64 -25.77 -27.57 22.36
C GLN A 64 -26.43 -27.04 21.07
N CYS A 65 -27.72 -27.27 20.86
CA CYS A 65 -28.47 -26.66 19.74
C CYS A 65 -28.68 -25.15 19.94
N ASP A 66 -28.96 -24.68 21.16
CA ASP A 66 -29.07 -23.26 21.50
C ASP A 66 -27.70 -22.57 21.37
N GLU A 67 -26.61 -23.23 21.76
CA GLU A 67 -25.22 -22.78 21.53
C GLU A 67 -24.87 -22.77 20.04
N ALA A 68 -25.33 -23.75 19.25
CA ALA A 68 -25.13 -23.77 17.80
C ALA A 68 -25.99 -22.73 17.07
N GLU A 69 -27.19 -22.42 17.58
CA GLU A 69 -28.07 -21.37 17.05
C GLU A 69 -27.62 -19.97 17.50
N GLU A 70 -27.01 -19.84 18.67
CA GLU A 70 -26.30 -18.65 19.15
C GLU A 70 -24.97 -18.45 18.42
N TYR A 71 -24.24 -19.53 18.10
CA TYR A 71 -23.08 -19.53 17.22
C TYR A 71 -23.47 -19.17 15.78
N ASN A 72 -24.58 -19.68 15.24
CA ASN A 72 -25.10 -19.31 13.93
C ASN A 72 -25.69 -17.88 13.90
N LYS A 73 -26.30 -17.40 15.00
CA LYS A 73 -26.64 -15.98 15.17
C LYS A 73 -25.39 -15.11 15.34
N SER A 74 -24.30 -15.64 15.88
CA SER A 74 -22.99 -14.97 15.93
C SER A 74 -22.30 -14.94 14.56
N LEU A 75 -22.62 -15.89 13.67
CA LEU A 75 -22.26 -15.89 12.25
C LEU A 75 -23.09 -14.90 11.41
N LEU A 76 -24.29 -14.52 11.88
CA LEU A 76 -25.16 -13.49 11.27
C LEU A 76 -25.03 -12.10 11.93
N LYS A 77 -24.33 -12.00 13.07
CA LYS A 77 -23.72 -10.73 13.48
C LYS A 77 -22.56 -10.46 12.52
N PRO A 78 -22.28 -9.20 12.13
CA PRO A 78 -21.02 -8.92 11.47
C PRO A 78 -19.93 -9.48 12.38
N ARG A 79 -19.19 -10.47 11.87
CA ARG A 79 -17.97 -10.93 12.53
C ARG A 79 -17.15 -9.68 12.77
N SER A 80 -16.56 -9.63 13.95
CA SER A 80 -15.61 -8.59 14.31
C SER A 80 -14.67 -8.28 13.15
N PRO A 81 -14.38 -7.00 12.93
CA PRO A 81 -13.78 -6.57 11.71
C PRO A 81 -12.39 -7.13 11.59
N ALA A 82 -12.18 -7.63 10.39
CA ALA A 82 -10.97 -8.29 10.05
C ALA A 82 -9.78 -7.33 10.23
N ALA A 83 -8.90 -7.68 11.17
CA ALA A 83 -7.50 -7.34 11.02
C ALA A 83 -7.00 -8.00 9.72
N HIS A 84 -6.17 -7.29 8.98
CA HIS A 84 -5.66 -7.73 7.69
C HIS A 84 -4.86 -9.07 7.82
N PRO A 85 -4.92 -10.01 6.85
CA PRO A 85 -4.02 -11.17 6.77
C PRO A 85 -2.54 -10.80 6.60
N GLN A 86 -2.20 -9.53 6.36
CA GLN A 86 -0.84 -9.00 6.48
C GLN A 86 -0.65 -8.08 7.69
N ALA A 87 -1.72 -7.76 8.43
CA ALA A 87 -1.65 -7.43 9.86
C ALA A 87 -1.48 -8.72 10.70
N ILE A 88 -0.97 -9.79 10.09
CA ILE A 88 -0.23 -10.82 10.81
C ILE A 88 0.93 -10.08 11.47
N TYR A 89 0.72 -9.78 12.75
CA TYR A 89 1.74 -9.40 13.72
C TYR A 89 3.12 -9.81 13.24
N THR A 90 3.87 -8.85 12.71
CA THR A 90 5.31 -9.01 12.68
C THR A 90 5.70 -9.06 14.17
N SER A 91 6.10 -10.26 14.59
CA SER A 91 6.46 -10.69 15.95
C SER A 91 5.43 -11.38 16.88
N ARG A 92 4.25 -11.85 16.44
CA ARG A 92 3.43 -12.79 17.25
C ARG A 92 2.46 -13.67 16.45
N ARG A 93 2.66 -14.99 16.50
CA ARG A 93 1.55 -15.94 16.61
C ARG A 93 1.32 -16.12 18.12
N LEU A 94 0.67 -15.16 18.78
CA LEU A 94 -0.01 -15.58 20.00
C LEU A 94 -1.13 -16.50 19.57
N VAL A 95 -1.34 -17.54 20.36
CA VAL A 95 -2.53 -18.38 20.28
C VAL A 95 -3.72 -17.44 20.20
N VAL A 96 -4.47 -17.53 19.09
CA VAL A 96 -5.56 -16.61 18.72
C VAL A 96 -6.61 -16.52 19.81
N ASP A 97 -6.71 -17.55 20.64
CA ASP A 97 -7.72 -17.70 21.68
C ASP A 97 -7.51 -16.77 22.90
N ASP A 98 -6.31 -16.20 23.09
CA ASP A 98 -5.97 -15.39 24.28
C ASP A 98 -5.48 -13.96 23.97
N LEU A 99 -5.54 -13.52 22.71
CA LEU A 99 -5.24 -12.13 22.36
C LEU A 99 -6.50 -11.27 22.42
N PRO A 100 -6.52 -10.14 23.15
CA PRO A 100 -7.55 -9.15 22.94
C PRO A 100 -7.46 -8.64 21.49
N GLU A 101 -8.60 -8.64 20.78
CA GLU A 101 -8.70 -7.97 19.48
C GLU A 101 -8.11 -6.56 19.60
N PRO A 102 -7.32 -6.08 18.61
CA PRO A 102 -6.80 -4.72 18.65
C PRO A 102 -7.98 -3.78 18.87
N GLN A 103 -7.98 -3.08 20.01
CA GLN A 103 -9.18 -2.37 20.48
C GLN A 103 -9.73 -1.37 19.47
N ASN A 104 -8.88 -0.88 18.56
CA ASN A 104 -9.27 0.05 17.50
C ASN A 104 -9.86 -0.64 16.27
N SER A 105 -9.54 -1.90 15.97
CA SER A 105 -10.00 -2.54 14.73
C SER A 105 -11.51 -2.72 14.74
N LYS A 106 -12.10 -3.07 15.90
CA LYS A 106 -13.52 -3.44 16.05
C LYS A 106 -14.51 -2.33 15.73
N GLU A 107 -14.53 -1.31 16.57
CA GLU A 107 -15.52 -0.25 16.44
C GLU A 107 -15.27 0.62 15.20
N PHE A 108 -14.01 0.83 14.81
CA PHE A 108 -13.67 1.77 13.76
C PHE A 108 -13.93 1.24 12.35
N ASN A 109 -13.57 -0.02 12.09
CA ASN A 109 -13.85 -0.65 10.80
C ASN A 109 -15.37 -0.83 10.61
N ASP A 110 -16.10 -1.22 11.66
CA ASP A 110 -17.56 -1.36 11.62
C ASP A 110 -18.26 -0.02 11.30
N GLN A 111 -17.73 1.10 11.80
CA GLN A 111 -18.26 2.44 11.54
C GLN A 111 -18.04 2.90 10.09
N TYR A 112 -16.89 2.56 9.50
CA TYR A 112 -16.53 2.87 8.12
C TYR A 112 -17.32 2.04 7.10
N TYR A 113 -17.47 0.74 7.33
CA TYR A 113 -18.15 -0.16 6.39
C TYR A 113 -19.67 -0.06 6.43
N ASN A 114 -20.25 0.37 7.55
CA ASN A 114 -21.70 0.62 7.66
C ASN A 114 -22.13 2.02 7.17
N GLY A 115 -21.27 2.74 6.43
CA GLY A 115 -21.65 3.97 5.72
C GLY A 115 -21.91 5.19 6.62
N SER A 116 -21.46 5.15 7.87
CA SER A 116 -21.71 6.21 8.88
C SER A 116 -20.55 7.17 9.11
N VAL A 117 -19.59 7.25 8.18
CA VAL A 117 -18.44 8.16 8.32
C VAL A 117 -18.71 9.46 7.56
N SER A 118 -19.13 10.47 8.31
CA SER A 118 -18.76 11.86 8.04
C SER A 118 -17.23 11.96 8.06
N LEU A 119 -16.65 12.70 7.10
CA LEU A 119 -15.21 12.92 6.83
C LEU A 119 -14.35 13.47 8.00
N GLU A 120 -14.83 13.43 9.24
CA GLU A 120 -14.16 13.95 10.43
C GLU A 120 -13.54 12.78 11.22
N PHE A 121 -12.28 12.47 10.92
CA PHE A 121 -11.50 11.44 11.60
C PHE A 121 -11.01 11.98 12.95
N ASP A 122 -11.50 11.43 14.06
CA ASP A 122 -11.11 11.85 15.41
C ASP A 122 -9.83 11.14 15.86
N PHE A 123 -8.68 11.77 15.60
CA PHE A 123 -7.36 11.26 16.00
C PHE A 123 -7.19 11.06 17.52
N THR A 124 -8.06 11.64 18.36
CA THR A 124 -7.91 11.59 19.82
C THR A 124 -8.27 10.24 20.44
N LYS A 125 -8.94 9.36 19.68
CA LYS A 125 -9.38 8.03 20.16
C LYS A 125 -8.45 6.88 19.77
N LEU A 126 -7.40 7.11 18.97
CA LEU A 126 -6.52 6.03 18.53
C LEU A 126 -5.53 5.63 19.63
N LYS A 127 -5.56 4.35 20.01
CA LYS A 127 -4.47 3.74 20.80
C LYS A 127 -3.34 3.27 19.90
N PHE A 128 -2.16 3.85 20.07
CA PHE A 128 -1.01 3.66 19.19
C PHE A 128 -0.04 2.62 19.78
N GLU A 129 -0.41 1.35 19.72
CA GLU A 129 0.26 0.27 20.49
C GLU A 129 0.44 -1.05 19.72
N ALA A 130 0.19 -1.08 18.41
CA ALA A 130 0.17 -2.34 17.66
C ALA A 130 1.58 -2.88 17.30
N GLU A 131 2.33 -2.19 16.44
CA GLU A 131 3.65 -2.66 15.99
C GLU A 131 4.73 -1.58 16.20
N PHE A 132 5.27 -1.50 17.42
CA PHE A 132 6.21 -0.45 17.83
C PHE A 132 7.41 -0.27 16.88
N PHE A 133 8.11 -1.35 16.51
CA PHE A 133 9.31 -1.27 15.67
C PHE A 133 8.99 -0.80 14.26
N ASN A 134 7.97 -1.37 13.62
CA ASN A 134 7.48 -0.97 12.31
C ASN A 134 7.06 0.50 12.30
N THR A 135 6.32 0.90 13.32
CA THR A 135 5.83 2.27 13.46
C THR A 135 6.98 3.30 13.56
N ILE A 136 7.99 3.01 14.38
CA ILE A 136 9.14 3.91 14.53
C ILE A 136 10.02 3.88 13.28
N SER A 137 10.21 2.73 12.65
CA SER A 137 11.02 2.65 11.42
C SER A 137 10.39 3.46 10.28
N SER A 138 9.06 3.55 10.18
CA SER A 138 8.38 4.35 9.15
C SER A 138 8.68 5.86 9.22
N PHE A 139 9.11 6.41 10.37
CA PHE A 139 9.53 7.81 10.45
C PHE A 139 10.70 8.15 9.52
N CYS A 140 11.55 7.17 9.18
CA CYS A 140 12.66 7.41 8.26
C CYS A 140 12.18 7.87 6.87
N MET A 141 10.98 7.43 6.44
CA MET A 141 10.37 7.81 5.15
C MET A 141 9.98 9.28 5.16
N VAL A 142 9.37 9.74 6.26
CA VAL A 142 9.04 11.14 6.47
C VAL A 142 10.30 12.00 6.41
N CYS A 143 11.35 11.62 7.15
CA CYS A 143 12.62 12.36 7.16
C CYS A 143 13.29 12.39 5.77
N ALA A 144 13.38 11.25 5.08
CA ALA A 144 13.99 11.15 3.76
C ALA A 144 13.21 11.97 2.71
N GLY A 145 11.88 11.89 2.73
CA GLY A 145 11.00 12.64 1.84
C GLY A 145 11.11 14.15 2.08
N VAL A 146 11.06 14.61 3.34
CA VAL A 146 11.22 16.04 3.70
C VAL A 146 12.57 16.56 3.21
N PHE A 147 13.65 15.83 3.47
CA PHE A 147 14.97 16.19 2.99
C PHE A 147 15.02 16.26 1.45
N GLY A 148 14.44 15.27 0.77
CA GLY A 148 14.33 15.24 -0.69
C GLY A 148 13.59 16.46 -1.26
N VAL A 149 12.44 16.84 -0.70
CA VAL A 149 11.69 18.03 -1.08
C VAL A 149 12.53 19.29 -0.84
N MET A 150 13.12 19.46 0.34
CA MET A 150 13.92 20.62 0.69
C MET A 150 15.11 20.83 -0.26
N MET A 151 15.74 19.75 -0.72
CA MET A 151 16.89 19.85 -1.62
C MET A 151 16.50 20.02 -3.10
N HIS A 152 15.27 19.65 -3.50
CA HIS A 152 14.87 19.63 -4.91
C HIS A 152 13.64 20.49 -5.24
N TYR A 153 13.04 21.25 -4.31
CA TYR A 153 11.89 22.12 -4.62
C TYR A 153 12.24 23.31 -5.53
N LYS A 154 13.49 23.79 -5.47
CA LYS A 154 13.98 24.91 -6.30
C LYS A 154 14.84 24.40 -7.45
N GLY A 155 14.53 24.83 -8.66
CA GLY A 155 15.32 24.55 -9.87
C GLY A 155 14.99 23.23 -10.56
N PHE A 156 14.15 22.38 -9.98
CA PHE A 156 13.63 21.16 -10.58
C PHE A 156 12.18 21.32 -11.02
N GLU A 157 11.73 20.45 -11.93
CA GLU A 157 10.33 20.37 -12.33
C GLU A 157 9.47 19.80 -11.19
N LEU A 158 8.21 20.21 -11.09
CA LEU A 158 7.31 19.89 -9.97
C LEU A 158 7.15 18.38 -9.70
N ARG A 159 7.33 17.53 -10.72
CA ARG A 159 7.27 16.07 -10.58
C ARG A 159 8.30 15.49 -9.60
N TYR A 160 9.47 16.09 -9.43
CA TYR A 160 10.50 15.58 -8.52
C TYR A 160 10.18 15.89 -7.05
N PRO A 161 9.85 17.14 -6.68
CA PRO A 161 9.31 17.41 -5.35
C PRO A 161 8.05 16.62 -5.04
N ILE A 162 7.15 16.40 -6.02
CA ILE A 162 5.99 15.52 -5.83
C ILE A 162 6.42 14.10 -5.51
N ALA A 163 7.37 13.51 -6.23
CA ALA A 163 7.86 12.16 -5.93
C ALA A 163 8.43 12.04 -4.51
N PHE A 164 9.24 13.01 -4.07
CA PHE A 164 9.73 13.04 -2.68
C PHE A 164 8.61 13.27 -1.66
N ALA A 165 7.62 14.12 -1.97
CA ALA A 165 6.46 14.35 -1.12
C ALA A 165 5.60 13.08 -0.99
N SER A 166 5.48 12.27 -2.04
CA SER A 166 4.79 10.98 -1.97
C SER A 166 5.44 10.05 -0.95
N ILE A 167 6.78 10.02 -0.83
CA ILE A 167 7.47 9.24 0.21
C ILE A 167 7.07 9.71 1.62
N ILE A 168 6.87 11.03 1.82
CA ILE A 168 6.37 11.57 3.10
C ILE A 168 4.98 11.02 3.40
N ILE A 169 4.08 11.05 2.41
CA ILE A 169 2.69 10.58 2.57
C ILE A 169 2.66 9.08 2.87
N VAL A 170 3.45 8.27 2.17
CA VAL A 170 3.62 6.83 2.49
C VAL A 170 4.13 6.67 3.92
N GLY A 171 5.15 7.42 4.32
CA GLY A 171 5.68 7.37 5.68
C GLY A 171 4.62 7.67 6.75
N ILE A 172 3.81 8.70 6.55
CA ILE A 172 2.70 9.04 7.47
C ILE A 172 1.66 7.90 7.47
N GLY A 173 1.27 7.40 6.30
CA GLY A 173 0.35 6.27 6.16
C GLY A 173 0.84 5.03 6.90
N SER A 174 2.10 4.67 6.70
CA SER A 174 2.76 3.54 7.35
C SER A 174 2.86 3.70 8.87
N ILE A 175 3.21 4.89 9.39
CA ILE A 175 3.20 5.18 10.84
C ILE A 175 1.80 4.96 11.42
N LEU A 176 0.78 5.50 10.76
CA LEU A 176 -0.60 5.38 11.21
C LEU A 176 -1.07 3.93 11.14
N PHE A 177 -0.80 3.23 10.04
CA PHE A 177 -1.17 1.84 9.84
C PHE A 177 -0.51 0.93 10.88
N HIS A 178 0.81 0.94 11.03
CA HIS A 178 1.50 0.04 11.96
C HIS A 178 1.24 0.41 13.43
N GLY A 179 0.87 1.65 13.71
CA GLY A 179 0.45 2.06 15.05
C GLY A 179 -0.91 1.50 15.46
N THR A 180 -1.79 1.20 14.50
CA THR A 180 -3.23 0.98 14.76
C THR A 180 -3.83 -0.27 14.13
N LEU A 181 -3.19 -0.81 13.08
CA LEU A 181 -3.59 -1.93 12.21
C LEU A 181 -4.99 -1.79 11.59
N LEU A 182 -5.39 -0.55 11.28
CA LEU A 182 -6.67 -0.28 10.64
C LEU A 182 -6.57 -0.44 9.13
N PHE A 183 -7.55 -1.12 8.52
CA PHE A 183 -7.57 -1.32 7.07
C PHE A 183 -7.61 0.01 6.31
N SER A 184 -8.40 0.99 6.76
CA SER A 184 -8.44 2.31 6.13
C SER A 184 -7.07 3.00 6.14
N LEU A 185 -6.24 2.74 7.16
CA LEU A 185 -4.89 3.27 7.25
C LEU A 185 -3.88 2.44 6.46
N GLN A 186 -4.12 1.15 6.25
CA GLN A 186 -3.38 0.35 5.26
C GLN A 186 -3.56 0.92 3.86
N LEU A 187 -4.80 1.23 3.46
CA LEU A 187 -5.06 1.90 2.19
C LEU A 187 -4.31 3.23 2.10
N PHE A 188 -4.19 3.95 3.21
CA PHE A 188 -3.42 5.20 3.28
C PHE A 188 -1.90 5.00 3.24
N ASP A 189 -1.38 3.81 3.57
CA ASP A 189 0.02 3.43 3.36
C ASP A 189 0.25 3.04 1.88
N GLU A 190 -0.61 2.17 1.35
CA GLU A 190 -0.45 1.54 0.03
C GLU A 190 -0.77 2.46 -1.16
N ILE A 191 -1.89 3.20 -1.11
CA ILE A 191 -2.31 4.04 -2.23
C ILE A 191 -1.24 5.09 -2.58
N PRO A 192 -0.62 5.82 -1.62
CA PRO A 192 0.44 6.77 -1.94
C PRO A 192 1.68 6.13 -2.59
N MET A 193 1.98 4.85 -2.30
CA MET A 193 3.07 4.13 -2.99
C MET A 193 2.81 4.05 -4.49
N MET A 194 1.56 3.83 -4.90
CA MET A 194 1.17 3.82 -6.32
C MET A 194 1.40 5.18 -6.99
N PHE A 195 1.05 6.27 -6.35
CA PHE A 195 1.29 7.61 -6.91
C PHE A 195 2.78 7.94 -7.03
N CYS A 196 3.59 7.46 -6.09
CA CYS A 196 5.05 7.58 -6.16
C CYS A 196 5.58 6.89 -7.42
N VAL A 197 5.25 5.61 -7.65
CA VAL A 197 5.76 4.87 -8.81
C VAL A 197 5.21 5.41 -10.13
N LEU A 198 3.95 5.85 -10.19
CA LEU A 198 3.38 6.48 -11.39
C LEU A 198 4.07 7.83 -11.71
N THR A 199 4.42 8.61 -10.69
CA THR A 199 5.18 9.85 -10.87
C THR A 199 6.59 9.57 -11.38
N LEU A 200 7.24 8.53 -10.87
CA LEU A 200 8.55 8.10 -11.37
C LEU A 200 8.47 7.56 -12.80
N LEU A 201 7.42 6.80 -13.14
CA LEU A 201 7.17 6.32 -14.50
C LEU A 201 7.01 7.49 -15.47
N TYR A 202 6.18 8.49 -15.11
CA TYR A 202 6.08 9.73 -15.87
C TYR A 202 7.45 10.40 -16.04
N SER A 203 8.24 10.44 -14.98
CA SER A 203 9.54 11.12 -14.94
C SER A 203 10.57 10.46 -15.85
N VAL A 204 10.64 9.12 -15.91
CA VAL A 204 11.59 8.39 -16.75
C VAL A 204 11.16 8.28 -18.22
N VAL A 205 9.86 8.20 -18.49
CA VAL A 205 9.31 8.13 -19.85
C VAL A 205 9.37 9.52 -20.51
N GLU A 206 8.92 10.55 -19.81
CA GLU A 206 8.90 11.93 -20.29
C GLU A 206 10.19 12.67 -19.93
N ASN A 207 11.32 12.05 -20.25
CA ASN A 207 12.64 12.54 -19.83
C ASN A 207 13.42 13.26 -20.95
N LYS A 208 12.86 13.39 -22.15
CA LYS A 208 13.52 14.10 -23.28
C LYS A 208 13.46 15.64 -23.11
N PRO A 209 14.35 16.42 -23.74
CA PRO A 209 14.38 17.88 -23.57
C PRO A 209 13.03 18.55 -23.84
N GLN A 210 12.29 18.01 -24.82
CA GLN A 210 10.90 18.39 -25.10
C GLN A 210 9.96 17.24 -24.76
N LYS A 211 8.73 17.59 -24.41
CA LYS A 211 7.67 16.61 -24.13
C LYS A 211 7.37 15.78 -25.38
N ARG A 212 7.41 14.46 -25.28
CA ARG A 212 7.12 13.52 -26.37
C ARG A 212 5.64 13.21 -26.44
N PHE A 213 5.01 12.91 -25.31
CA PHE A 213 3.64 12.43 -25.25
C PHE A 213 2.64 13.53 -24.85
N GLY A 214 3.09 14.74 -24.53
CA GLY A 214 2.19 15.85 -24.22
C GLY A 214 1.35 15.60 -22.97
N ASN A 215 0.12 16.13 -22.93
CA ASN A 215 -0.71 16.09 -21.72
C ASN A 215 -1.56 14.82 -21.57
N TRP A 216 -1.77 14.01 -22.62
CA TRP A 216 -2.62 12.82 -22.51
C TRP A 216 -1.98 11.73 -21.63
N PHE A 217 -0.65 11.61 -21.66
CA PHE A 217 0.07 10.60 -20.89
C PHE A 217 -0.04 10.80 -19.37
N PRO A 218 0.24 11.98 -18.78
CA PRO A 218 0.01 12.18 -17.35
C PRO A 218 -1.47 12.06 -16.96
N ILE A 219 -2.42 12.43 -17.84
CA ILE A 219 -3.85 12.21 -17.61
C ILE A 219 -4.16 10.71 -17.51
N LEU A 220 -3.63 9.90 -18.43
CA LEU A 220 -3.79 8.45 -18.39
C LEU A 220 -3.28 7.86 -17.07
N LEU A 221 -2.11 8.27 -16.60
CA LEU A 221 -1.54 7.78 -15.34
C LEU A 221 -2.38 8.20 -14.12
N ILE A 222 -2.95 9.40 -14.12
CA ILE A 222 -3.87 9.86 -13.07
C ILE A 222 -5.15 9.03 -13.09
N CYS A 223 -5.76 8.83 -14.26
CA CYS A 223 -6.95 7.99 -14.41
C CYS A 223 -6.69 6.55 -13.94
N TRP A 224 -5.51 6.01 -14.25
CA TRP A 224 -5.09 4.69 -13.78
C TRP A 224 -4.97 4.65 -12.25
N GLY A 225 -4.32 5.64 -11.63
CA GLY A 225 -4.23 5.76 -10.18
C GLY A 225 -5.60 5.87 -9.50
N ILE A 226 -6.52 6.66 -10.06
CA ILE A 226 -7.91 6.77 -9.59
C ILE A 226 -8.65 5.43 -9.72
N GLY A 227 -8.44 4.70 -10.82
CA GLY A 227 -9.01 3.37 -11.01
C GLY A 227 -8.56 2.37 -9.95
N ILE A 228 -7.27 2.39 -9.58
CA ILE A 228 -6.75 1.56 -8.49
C ILE A 228 -7.38 1.96 -7.15
N ILE A 229 -7.43 3.25 -6.82
CA ILE A 229 -8.11 3.73 -5.60
C ILE A 229 -9.53 3.18 -5.54
N TYR A 230 -10.27 3.28 -6.66
CA TYR A 230 -11.63 2.79 -6.74
C TYR A 230 -11.70 1.29 -6.43
N VAL A 231 -10.85 0.47 -7.06
CA VAL A 231 -10.79 -0.98 -6.80
C VAL A 231 -10.44 -1.26 -5.34
N MET A 232 -9.39 -0.64 -4.80
CA MET A 232 -8.94 -0.87 -3.42
C MET A 232 -10.02 -0.48 -2.39
N ILE A 233 -10.69 0.66 -2.56
CA ILE A 233 -11.77 1.07 -1.67
C ILE A 233 -12.97 0.12 -1.75
N HIS A 234 -13.37 -0.31 -2.95
CA HIS A 234 -14.56 -1.16 -3.12
C HIS A 234 -14.31 -2.61 -2.72
N SER A 235 -13.18 -3.19 -3.11
CA SER A 235 -12.74 -4.50 -2.61
C SER A 235 -12.56 -4.48 -1.08
N GLY A 236 -12.13 -3.34 -0.54
CA GLY A 236 -12.09 -3.10 0.89
C GLY A 236 -13.45 -3.14 1.57
N LYS A 237 -14.56 -2.74 0.92
CA LYS A 237 -15.91 -2.75 1.53
C LYS A 237 -16.46 -4.15 1.76
N GLU A 238 -16.11 -5.07 0.87
CA GLU A 238 -16.49 -6.48 0.95
C GLU A 238 -15.35 -7.30 1.53
N TYR A 239 -14.67 -6.77 2.55
CA TYR A 239 -13.44 -7.37 3.06
C TYR A 239 -13.63 -8.79 3.57
N ASP A 240 -14.81 -9.17 4.06
CA ASP A 240 -15.07 -10.54 4.53
C ASP A 240 -14.99 -11.59 3.40
N ASN A 241 -15.05 -11.17 2.14
CA ASN A 241 -14.91 -12.03 0.98
C ASN A 241 -13.43 -12.27 0.63
N GLU A 242 -12.96 -13.52 0.73
CA GLU A 242 -11.59 -13.91 0.38
C GLU A 242 -11.18 -13.52 -1.05
N LEU A 243 -12.13 -13.52 -1.98
CA LEU A 243 -11.89 -13.08 -3.35
C LEU A 243 -11.55 -11.58 -3.39
N MET A 244 -12.28 -10.76 -2.63
CA MET A 244 -12.06 -9.31 -2.62
C MET A 244 -10.73 -8.94 -1.96
N LYS A 245 -10.33 -9.64 -0.90
CA LYS A 245 -8.98 -9.53 -0.32
C LYS A 245 -7.90 -9.85 -1.36
N SER A 246 -8.10 -10.93 -2.11
CA SER A 246 -7.15 -11.34 -3.15
C SER A 246 -7.08 -10.31 -4.28
N ILE A 247 -8.22 -9.77 -4.72
CA ILE A 247 -8.28 -8.74 -5.75
C ILE A 247 -7.52 -7.49 -5.32
N GLU A 248 -7.78 -6.98 -4.12
CA GLU A 248 -7.08 -5.81 -3.56
C GLU A 248 -5.56 -6.04 -3.60
N PHE A 249 -5.10 -7.13 -2.97
CA PHE A 249 -3.68 -7.47 -2.88
C PHE A 249 -3.01 -7.61 -4.26
N TYR A 250 -3.59 -8.40 -5.17
CA TYR A 250 -2.97 -8.67 -6.47
C TYR A 250 -3.06 -7.48 -7.42
N VAL A 251 -4.13 -6.67 -7.35
CA VAL A 251 -4.22 -5.44 -8.16
C VAL A 251 -3.19 -4.42 -7.70
N PHE A 252 -3.06 -4.20 -6.39
CA PHE A 252 -2.04 -3.32 -5.84
C PHE A 252 -0.64 -3.81 -6.18
N GLN A 253 -0.27 -5.02 -5.74
CA GLN A 253 1.07 -5.58 -5.93
C GLN A 253 1.42 -5.78 -7.40
N GLY A 254 0.50 -6.33 -8.20
CA GLY A 254 0.73 -6.57 -9.62
C GLY A 254 0.99 -5.27 -10.38
N THR A 255 0.21 -4.23 -10.09
CA THR A 255 0.42 -2.92 -10.71
C THR A 255 1.71 -2.27 -10.22
N PHE A 256 1.96 -2.28 -8.90
CA PHE A 256 3.16 -1.71 -8.32
C PHE A 256 4.43 -2.33 -8.91
N VAL A 257 4.49 -3.66 -8.98
CA VAL A 257 5.61 -4.40 -9.55
C VAL A 257 5.76 -4.13 -11.04
N ALA A 258 4.67 -4.17 -11.82
CA ALA A 258 4.72 -3.90 -13.25
C ALA A 258 5.28 -2.49 -13.55
N MET A 259 4.77 -1.46 -12.88
CA MET A 259 5.26 -0.08 -13.05
C MET A 259 6.71 0.07 -12.56
N SER A 260 7.07 -0.59 -11.45
CA SER A 260 8.44 -0.59 -10.93
C SER A 260 9.42 -1.21 -11.93
N ILE A 261 9.06 -2.31 -12.61
CA ILE A 261 9.89 -2.92 -13.66
C ILE A 261 10.17 -1.92 -14.79
N PHE A 262 9.14 -1.22 -15.27
CA PHE A 262 9.33 -0.20 -16.32
C PHE A 262 10.24 0.95 -15.88
N VAL A 263 10.02 1.47 -14.67
CA VAL A 263 10.88 2.51 -14.08
C VAL A 263 12.32 2.03 -14.00
N TYR A 264 12.51 0.82 -13.47
CA TYR A 264 13.82 0.27 -13.21
C TYR A 264 14.58 -0.07 -14.49
N ALA A 265 13.91 -0.63 -15.50
CA ALA A 265 14.47 -0.85 -16.83
C ALA A 265 14.99 0.46 -17.45
N HIS A 266 14.24 1.56 -17.29
CA HIS A 266 14.73 2.88 -17.69
C HIS A 266 15.96 3.33 -16.91
N THR A 267 16.02 3.09 -15.60
CA THR A 267 17.21 3.44 -14.82
C THR A 267 18.45 2.63 -15.20
N ILE A 268 18.28 1.38 -15.62
CA ILE A 268 19.37 0.56 -16.18
C ILE A 268 19.93 1.23 -17.43
N MET A 269 19.07 1.71 -18.34
CA MET A 269 19.52 2.43 -19.54
C MET A 269 20.29 3.72 -19.20
N ILE A 270 19.96 4.40 -18.10
CA ILE A 270 20.69 5.59 -17.62
C ILE A 270 22.11 5.20 -17.19
N VAL A 271 22.27 4.14 -16.40
CA VAL A 271 23.58 3.76 -15.83
C VAL A 271 24.48 2.96 -16.77
N LEU A 272 23.90 2.34 -17.80
CA LEU A 272 24.65 1.69 -18.89
C LEU A 272 25.11 2.69 -19.96
N ASN A 273 24.75 3.97 -19.86
CA ASN A 273 25.21 4.98 -20.79
C ASN A 273 26.75 5.11 -20.73
N PRO A 274 27.48 4.94 -21.86
CA PRO A 274 28.93 5.08 -21.90
C PRO A 274 29.44 6.46 -21.44
N ASP A 275 28.64 7.51 -21.66
CA ASP A 275 28.94 8.89 -21.23
C ASP A 275 28.42 9.18 -19.79
N GLY A 276 28.08 8.12 -19.07
CA GLY A 276 27.58 8.16 -17.70
C GLY A 276 28.66 8.51 -16.68
N GLU A 277 28.24 9.08 -15.55
CA GLU A 277 29.16 9.34 -14.45
C GLU A 277 29.24 8.14 -13.50
N PRO A 278 30.44 7.64 -13.16
CA PRO A 278 30.58 6.47 -12.28
C PRO A 278 29.94 6.64 -10.90
N SER A 279 29.84 7.87 -10.40
CA SER A 279 29.14 8.21 -9.15
C SER A 279 27.65 7.85 -9.21
N ILE A 280 27.02 8.02 -10.36
CA ILE A 280 25.60 7.72 -10.58
C ILE A 280 25.37 6.21 -10.67
N THR A 281 26.27 5.47 -11.32
CA THR A 281 26.22 4.00 -11.32
C THR A 281 26.39 3.45 -9.90
N ARG A 282 27.30 4.01 -9.08
CA ARG A 282 27.44 3.64 -7.66
C ARG A 282 26.21 3.97 -6.84
N LEU A 283 25.59 5.13 -7.06
CA LEU A 283 24.32 5.52 -6.43
C LEU A 283 23.21 4.52 -6.74
N TRP A 284 23.09 4.13 -8.01
CA TRP A 284 22.14 3.12 -8.46
C TRP A 284 22.42 1.77 -7.79
N LEU A 285 23.64 1.25 -7.88
CA LEU A 285 24.03 -0.03 -7.26
C LEU A 285 23.72 -0.06 -5.75
N LEU A 286 24.00 1.05 -5.03
CA LEU A 286 23.66 1.18 -3.63
C LEU A 286 22.14 1.11 -3.40
N GLY A 287 21.37 1.92 -4.14
CA GLY A 287 19.90 1.93 -4.02
C GLY A 287 19.28 0.58 -4.35
N SER A 288 19.73 -0.05 -5.42
CA SER A 288 19.35 -1.39 -5.86
C SER A 288 19.61 -2.45 -4.80
N ALA A 289 20.82 -2.48 -4.23
CA ALA A 289 21.23 -3.44 -3.23
C ALA A 289 20.44 -3.26 -1.93
N VAL A 290 20.30 -2.02 -1.45
CA VAL A 290 19.54 -1.70 -0.23
C VAL A 290 18.07 -2.08 -0.41
N PHE A 291 17.42 -1.64 -1.50
CA PHE A 291 16.01 -1.94 -1.73
C PHE A 291 15.76 -3.45 -1.85
N SER A 292 16.62 -4.16 -2.60
CA SER A 292 16.49 -5.60 -2.80
C SER A 292 16.69 -6.38 -1.49
N LEU A 293 17.67 -5.98 -0.67
CA LEU A 293 17.91 -6.61 0.63
C LEU A 293 16.72 -6.38 1.59
N GLY A 294 16.15 -5.17 1.58
CA GLY A 294 14.92 -4.89 2.32
C GLY A 294 13.75 -5.75 1.83
N TYR A 295 13.54 -5.82 0.51
CA TYR A 295 12.44 -6.59 -0.10
C TYR A 295 12.55 -8.08 0.24
N ILE A 296 13.76 -8.64 0.18
CA ILE A 296 14.03 -10.02 0.60
C ILE A 296 13.72 -10.19 2.09
N GLY A 297 14.18 -9.26 2.94
CA GLY A 297 13.88 -9.28 4.37
C GLY A 297 12.38 -9.27 4.67
N TRP A 298 11.62 -8.41 4.00
CA TRP A 298 10.17 -8.37 4.09
C TRP A 298 9.51 -9.69 3.71
N HIS A 299 9.91 -10.30 2.59
CA HIS A 299 9.37 -11.59 2.16
C HIS A 299 9.73 -12.72 3.11
N ILE A 300 10.92 -12.68 3.72
CA ILE A 300 11.30 -13.64 4.76
C ILE A 300 10.37 -13.51 5.96
N ASP A 301 10.12 -12.28 6.42
CA ASP A 301 9.20 -12.03 7.55
C ASP A 301 7.78 -12.51 7.23
N LEU A 302 7.31 -12.25 6.00
CA LEU A 302 5.98 -12.62 5.54
C LEU A 302 5.78 -14.14 5.40
N ARG A 303 6.77 -14.87 4.88
CA ARG A 303 6.65 -16.30 4.53
C ARG A 303 7.19 -17.25 5.58
N PHE A 304 8.17 -16.82 6.37
CA PHE A 304 8.91 -17.66 7.31
C PHE A 304 8.82 -17.16 8.76
N CYS A 305 7.74 -16.44 9.11
CA CYS A 305 7.51 -15.89 10.45
C CYS A 305 7.72 -16.92 11.59
N SER A 306 7.29 -18.17 11.39
CA SER A 306 7.47 -19.25 12.38
C SER A 306 8.94 -19.56 12.69
N VAL A 307 9.83 -19.40 11.71
CA VAL A 307 11.28 -19.62 11.84
C VAL A 307 11.97 -18.37 12.38
N VAL A 308 11.61 -17.19 11.87
CA VAL A 308 12.21 -15.90 12.26
C VAL A 308 11.92 -15.55 13.73
N HIS A 309 10.81 -16.02 14.28
CA HIS A 309 10.48 -15.83 15.70
C HIS A 309 11.20 -16.81 16.63
N GLN A 310 11.52 -18.02 16.17
CA GLN A 310 12.16 -19.07 16.97
C GLN A 310 13.58 -19.31 16.50
N LEU A 311 14.39 -18.24 16.48
CA LEU A 311 15.79 -18.35 16.10
C LEU A 311 16.55 -19.22 17.13
N PRO A 312 17.50 -20.04 16.65
CA PRO A 312 18.33 -20.83 17.54
C PRO A 312 19.10 -19.92 18.52
N PHE A 313 19.45 -20.46 19.68
CA PHE A 313 20.21 -19.76 20.74
C PHE A 313 19.48 -18.60 21.42
N ALA A 314 18.14 -18.59 21.43
CA ALA A 314 17.33 -17.54 22.05
C ALA A 314 17.61 -16.12 21.50
N LEU A 315 17.98 -16.04 20.22
CA LEU A 315 18.15 -14.75 19.55
C LEU A 315 16.80 -14.03 19.43
N PRO A 316 16.75 -12.70 19.66
CA PRO A 316 15.53 -11.93 19.53
C PRO A 316 15.06 -11.87 18.08
N ASN A 317 13.75 -11.69 17.87
CA ASN A 317 13.20 -11.49 16.53
C ASN A 317 13.87 -10.27 15.87
N PRO A 318 14.46 -10.42 14.67
CA PRO A 318 15.19 -9.35 13.99
C PRO A 318 14.32 -8.20 13.45
N GLN A 319 12.99 -8.32 13.49
CA GLN A 319 12.01 -7.32 13.03
C GLN A 319 12.25 -6.94 11.55
N LEU A 320 12.28 -7.94 10.66
CA LEU A 320 12.67 -7.74 9.26
C LEU A 320 11.73 -6.80 8.49
N HIS A 321 10.47 -6.71 8.88
CA HIS A 321 9.55 -5.70 8.34
C HIS A 321 9.95 -4.26 8.71
N ALA A 322 10.44 -4.03 9.93
CA ALA A 322 10.96 -2.71 10.31
C ALA A 322 12.21 -2.32 9.51
N TRP A 323 13.10 -3.30 9.24
CA TRP A 323 14.24 -3.10 8.34
C TRP A 323 13.79 -2.79 6.91
N TRP A 324 12.72 -3.44 6.43
CA TRP A 324 12.12 -3.12 5.15
C TRP A 324 11.75 -1.64 5.04
N HIS A 325 11.13 -1.03 6.05
CA HIS A 325 10.81 0.41 6.01
C HIS A 325 12.05 1.28 5.83
N LEU A 326 13.11 1.02 6.61
CA LEU A 326 14.38 1.75 6.50
C LEU A 326 14.99 1.62 5.10
N MET A 327 14.98 0.41 4.55
CA MET A 327 15.64 0.08 3.30
C MET A 327 14.83 0.50 2.07
N ALA A 328 13.51 0.31 2.10
CA ALA A 328 12.59 0.78 1.07
C ALA A 328 12.57 2.31 1.01
N SER A 329 12.57 2.98 2.17
CA SER A 329 12.70 4.43 2.28
C SER A 329 13.97 4.92 1.58
N TYR A 330 15.13 4.41 2.00
CA TYR A 330 16.40 4.87 1.48
C TYR A 330 16.56 4.50 -0.01
N GLY A 331 16.23 3.27 -0.40
CA GLY A 331 16.26 2.84 -1.81
C GLY A 331 15.38 3.70 -2.72
N SER A 332 14.15 3.99 -2.29
CA SER A 332 13.22 4.85 -3.05
C SER A 332 13.70 6.30 -3.11
N TYR A 333 14.28 6.81 -2.02
CA TYR A 333 14.91 8.13 -2.00
C TYR A 333 16.07 8.22 -3.01
N LEU A 334 16.97 7.24 -3.01
CA LEU A 334 18.11 7.19 -3.94
C LEU A 334 17.65 7.09 -5.39
N LEU A 335 16.59 6.33 -5.66
CA LEU A 335 15.96 6.26 -6.98
C LEU A 335 15.42 7.62 -7.42
N CYS A 336 14.72 8.36 -6.55
CA CYS A 336 14.24 9.71 -6.86
C CYS A 336 15.39 10.68 -7.17
N VAL A 337 16.49 10.62 -6.41
CA VAL A 337 17.70 11.43 -6.64
C VAL A 337 18.31 11.10 -8.01
N LEU A 338 18.41 9.81 -8.36
CA LEU A 338 18.94 9.37 -9.64
C LEU A 338 18.11 9.88 -10.83
N VAL A 339 16.77 9.77 -10.76
CA VAL A 339 15.89 10.25 -11.84
C VAL A 339 15.92 11.79 -11.93
N ALA A 340 16.01 12.49 -10.80
CA ALA A 340 16.18 13.95 -10.80
C ALA A 340 17.52 14.38 -11.40
N TYR A 341 18.59 13.65 -11.11
CA TYR A 341 19.93 13.88 -11.67
C TYR A 341 19.92 13.76 -13.18
N ASP A 342 19.42 12.64 -13.69
CA ASP A 342 19.41 12.36 -15.12
C ASP A 342 18.59 13.41 -15.88
N ARG A 343 17.43 13.81 -15.36
CA ARG A 343 16.66 14.90 -15.94
C ARG A 343 17.44 16.21 -16.02
N ALA A 344 18.10 16.59 -14.92
CA ALA A 344 18.90 17.80 -14.90
C ALA A 344 20.04 17.74 -15.93
N LYS A 345 20.65 16.56 -16.14
CA LYS A 345 21.66 16.32 -17.18
C LYS A 345 21.05 16.47 -18.57
N VAL A 346 19.90 15.86 -18.85
CA VAL A 346 19.21 15.98 -20.15
C VAL A 346 18.83 17.43 -20.47
N LEU A 347 18.45 18.21 -19.46
CA LEU A 347 18.16 19.65 -19.61
C LEU A 347 19.40 20.53 -19.71
N GLY A 348 20.61 19.97 -19.68
CA GLY A 348 21.86 20.72 -19.76
C GLY A 348 22.17 21.57 -18.53
N LYS A 349 21.54 21.31 -17.38
CA LYS A 349 21.71 22.09 -16.13
C LYS A 349 23.00 21.80 -15.36
N LYS A 350 23.88 20.96 -15.92
CA LYS A 350 25.17 20.53 -15.33
C LYS A 350 25.00 20.14 -13.85
N PRO A 351 24.18 19.11 -13.55
CA PRO A 351 23.98 18.67 -12.18
C PRO A 351 25.28 18.10 -11.59
N THR A 352 25.40 18.15 -10.27
CA THR A 352 26.46 17.47 -9.52
C THR A 352 25.85 16.70 -8.35
N LEU A 353 26.34 15.49 -8.09
CA LEU A 353 25.93 14.69 -6.96
C LEU A 353 26.74 15.10 -5.71
N LYS A 354 26.06 15.55 -4.65
CA LYS A 354 26.66 15.90 -3.36
C LYS A 354 26.08 15.03 -2.26
N TRP A 355 26.83 14.85 -1.17
CA TRP A 355 26.42 14.04 -0.03
C TRP A 355 26.38 14.89 1.23
N MET A 356 25.26 14.87 1.93
CA MET A 356 25.15 15.44 3.27
C MET A 356 25.44 14.35 4.30
N PHE A 357 26.31 14.65 5.26
CA PHE A 357 26.79 13.71 6.29
C PHE A 357 27.32 12.38 5.73
N ASN A 358 27.84 12.37 4.49
CA ASN A 358 28.28 11.16 3.76
C ASN A 358 27.19 10.06 3.62
N ALA A 359 25.92 10.39 3.86
CA ALA A 359 24.82 9.43 3.88
C ALA A 359 23.65 9.84 2.99
N LEU A 360 23.34 11.13 2.88
CA LEU A 360 22.16 11.61 2.15
C LEU A 360 22.58 12.34 0.86
N PRO A 361 22.54 11.66 -0.30
CA PRO A 361 22.92 12.28 -1.57
C PRO A 361 21.82 13.19 -2.12
N PHE A 362 22.20 14.32 -2.69
CA PHE A 362 21.26 15.24 -3.36
C PHE A 362 21.88 15.81 -4.64
N VAL A 363 21.02 16.30 -5.53
CA VAL A 363 21.44 16.91 -6.78
C VAL A 363 21.61 18.41 -6.59
N GLN A 364 22.83 18.89 -6.73
CA GLN A 364 23.12 20.31 -6.77
C GLN A 364 23.19 20.78 -8.22
N LEU A 365 22.35 21.74 -8.58
CA LEU A 365 22.42 22.42 -9.87
C LEU A 365 23.49 23.51 -9.81
N SER A 366 24.34 23.58 -10.84
CA SER A 366 25.20 24.75 -11.00
C SER A 366 24.31 25.97 -11.18
N SER A 367 24.49 27.00 -10.35
CA SER A 367 23.79 28.26 -10.54
C SER A 367 24.19 28.83 -11.89
N PHE A 368 23.26 28.90 -12.85
CA PHE A 368 23.32 29.89 -13.93
C PHE A 368 23.13 31.27 -13.29
N GLU A 369 24.08 31.70 -12.46
CA GLU A 369 24.19 33.11 -12.12
C GLU A 369 24.61 33.83 -13.39
N SER A 370 23.70 34.67 -13.86
CA SER A 370 23.82 35.74 -14.83
C SER A 370 24.98 36.70 -14.54
N ARG A 371 26.23 36.20 -14.56
CA ARG A 371 27.44 37.02 -14.41
C ARG A 371 27.79 37.81 -15.66
N ASP A 372 27.29 37.42 -16.83
CA ASP A 372 27.61 38.15 -18.07
C ASP A 372 26.62 39.28 -18.41
N GLU A 373 25.41 39.28 -17.83
CA GLU A 373 24.42 40.35 -18.07
C GLU A 373 24.48 41.49 -17.05
N LYS A 374 24.77 41.20 -15.77
CA LYS A 374 24.91 42.27 -14.75
C LYS A 374 26.25 43.00 -14.80
N SER A 375 27.30 42.38 -15.33
CA SER A 375 28.60 43.03 -15.58
C SER A 375 28.51 44.02 -16.76
N SER A 376 27.82 43.64 -17.83
CA SER A 376 27.63 44.49 -19.03
C SER A 376 26.67 45.66 -18.79
N LEU A 377 25.71 45.53 -17.87
CA LEU A 377 24.81 46.63 -17.46
C LEU A 377 25.41 47.58 -16.40
N LYS A 378 26.41 47.15 -15.61
CA LYS A 378 27.15 48.05 -14.71
C LYS A 378 28.19 48.87 -15.46
N ASN A 379 28.86 48.30 -16.45
CA ASN A 379 29.89 49.01 -17.24
C ASN A 379 29.33 49.99 -18.29
N LYS A 380 28.01 50.03 -18.51
CA LYS A 380 27.36 50.96 -19.46
C LYS A 380 26.76 52.21 -18.81
N LYS A 381 26.86 52.38 -17.48
CA LYS A 381 26.26 53.51 -16.76
C LYS A 381 27.25 54.60 -16.33
N GLU A 382 28.52 54.49 -16.70
CA GLU A 382 29.53 55.51 -16.41
C GLU A 382 30.19 55.99 -17.72
N LEU A 383 29.55 56.95 -18.39
CA LEU A 383 30.18 57.84 -19.37
C LEU A 383 29.50 59.21 -19.21
N PRO A 384 30.24 60.30 -18.93
CA PRO A 384 29.64 61.62 -18.71
C PRO A 384 29.16 62.22 -20.03
N TYR A 385 28.03 62.91 -19.95
CA TYR A 385 27.53 63.87 -20.92
C TYR A 385 28.58 64.98 -21.11
N ASP A 386 28.98 65.25 -22.35
CA ASP A 386 29.45 66.58 -22.74
C ASP A 386 28.85 66.95 -24.09
N GLU A 387 28.37 68.18 -24.16
CA GLU A 387 27.63 68.78 -25.25
C GLU A 387 28.56 69.18 -26.40
N GLN A 388 28.17 68.93 -27.65
CA GLN A 388 28.29 69.98 -28.67
C GLN A 388 27.42 69.75 -29.91
N PHE A 389 26.66 70.80 -30.19
CA PHE A 389 25.85 71.10 -31.37
C PHE A 389 26.73 71.28 -32.63
N ASP A 390 26.30 70.73 -33.77
CA ASP A 390 25.77 71.48 -34.93
C ASP A 390 26.18 70.95 -36.32
N GLU A 391 25.19 71.01 -37.21
CA GLU A 391 25.19 71.15 -38.67
C GLU A 391 25.75 70.08 -39.66
N LYS A 392 24.83 69.73 -40.59
CA LYS A 392 24.97 69.36 -42.02
C LYS A 392 24.88 67.88 -42.45
N SER A 393 23.68 67.55 -42.95
CA SER A 393 23.36 66.66 -44.09
C SER A 393 24.22 66.99 -45.34
N PRO A 394 24.32 66.19 -46.45
CA PRO A 394 23.52 65.01 -46.84
C PRO A 394 24.28 63.83 -47.52
N LEU A 395 23.56 62.71 -47.74
CA LEU A 395 23.69 61.74 -48.85
C LEU A 395 24.98 60.89 -48.98
N ILE A 396 24.84 59.56 -49.08
CA ILE A 396 25.09 58.78 -50.31
C ILE A 396 24.70 57.30 -50.14
N ARG A 397 24.11 56.82 -51.23
CA ARG A 397 23.57 55.50 -51.61
C ARG A 397 24.57 54.33 -51.66
N LYS A 398 23.98 53.12 -51.61
CA LYS A 398 24.38 51.82 -52.22
C LYS A 398 25.57 51.11 -51.53
N PHE A 399 25.58 49.80 -51.29
CA PHE A 399 24.91 48.64 -51.89
C PHE A 399 24.41 47.66 -50.84
#